data_AF-A0A3S3AME3-F1
#
_entry.id   AF-A0A3S3AME3-F1
#
_cell.length_a   1.000
_cell.length_b   1.000
_cell.length_c   1.000
_cell.angle_alpha   90.00
_cell.angle_beta   90.00
_cell.angle_gamma   90.00
#
_symmetry.space_group_name_H-M   'P 1'
#
loop_
_entity.id
_entity.type
_entity.pdbx_description
1 polymer ?
#
loop_
_entity_poly.entity_id
_entity_poly.type
_entity_poly.pdbx_seq_one_letter_code
_entity_poly.pdbx_strand_id
1 'polypeptide(L)'
;MNGWVVRGLGLALVHVVVRTFLGAAVTQWPQQGSIMRWFALILVILAAIAWAGLDGIRDRRAYPDPDDGADLTMMWLKAAFVTGVVAGALSWFVELVLDIPVTNGGLFFELTSAAAFTVLVVFVPATIAITLGRLFVARETSKSGVPGEDFEDAAAESYAGSEWSYEHGSQSGYDSDTGAQEASDADNTDTEVFPAVDKDRRPDGADRAEQ
;
A
#
# COMPACT_ATOMS: atom_id res chain seq x y z
N MET A 1 -9.53 -3.29 -21.90
CA MET A 1 -8.45 -4.11 -22.52
C MET A 1 -7.54 -4.61 -21.42
N ASN A 2 -7.00 -5.83 -21.51
CA ASN A 2 -6.22 -6.51 -20.46
C ASN A 2 -4.94 -5.75 -20.05
N GLY A 3 -5.07 -4.70 -19.23
CA GLY A 3 -3.95 -3.84 -18.82
C GLY A 3 -2.84 -4.58 -18.07
N TRP A 4 -3.15 -5.74 -17.49
CA TRP A 4 -2.16 -6.61 -16.85
C TRP A 4 -1.20 -7.25 -17.87
N VAL A 5 -1.67 -7.56 -19.08
CA VAL A 5 -0.84 -8.16 -20.14
C VAL A 5 0.17 -7.15 -20.65
N VAL A 6 -0.24 -5.89 -20.88
CA VAL A 6 0.66 -4.85 -21.39
C VAL A 6 1.81 -4.59 -20.41
N ARG A 7 1.51 -4.59 -19.11
CA ARG A 7 2.51 -4.44 -18.04
C ARG A 7 3.50 -5.60 -18.03
N GLY A 8 2.99 -6.83 -18.03
CA GLY A 8 3.83 -8.03 -18.06
C GLY A 8 4.66 -8.13 -19.33
N LEU A 9 4.07 -7.84 -20.50
CA LEU A 9 4.78 -7.92 -21.78
C LEU A 9 5.83 -6.80 -21.91
N GLY A 10 5.52 -5.59 -21.44
CA GLY A 10 6.48 -4.49 -21.44
C GLY A 10 7.68 -4.77 -20.55
N LEU A 11 7.47 -5.33 -19.37
CA LEU A 11 8.58 -5.76 -18.51
C LEU A 11 9.34 -6.95 -19.08
N ALA A 12 8.67 -7.89 -19.75
CA ALA A 12 9.34 -8.97 -20.47
C ALA A 12 10.28 -8.41 -21.52
N LEU A 13 9.82 -7.44 -22.32
CA LEU A 13 10.62 -6.78 -23.34
C LEU A 13 11.83 -6.08 -22.72
N VAL A 14 11.62 -5.27 -21.67
CA VAL A 14 12.71 -4.59 -20.95
C VAL A 14 13.73 -5.60 -20.44
N HIS A 15 13.28 -6.68 -19.81
CA HIS A 15 14.16 -7.72 -19.28
C HIS A 15 15.00 -8.37 -20.38
N VAL A 16 14.38 -8.77 -21.48
CA VAL A 16 15.07 -9.41 -22.62
C VAL A 16 16.10 -8.46 -23.20
N VAL A 17 15.73 -7.21 -23.48
CA VAL A 17 16.65 -6.20 -24.04
C VAL A 17 17.85 -6.00 -23.14
N VAL A 18 17.62 -5.76 -21.84
CA VAL A 18 18.70 -5.58 -20.85
C VAL A 18 19.60 -6.80 -20.80
N ARG A 19 19.04 -7.99 -20.84
CA ARG A 19 19.78 -9.25 -20.79
C ARG A 19 20.60 -9.49 -22.06
N THR A 20 20.06 -9.17 -23.24
CA THR A 20 20.79 -9.26 -24.51
C THR A 20 21.98 -8.29 -24.52
N PHE A 21 21.78 -7.04 -24.10
CA PHE A 21 22.87 -6.08 -23.96
C PHE A 21 23.92 -6.54 -22.96
N LEU A 22 23.51 -7.12 -21.84
CA LEU A 22 24.43 -7.68 -20.86
C LEU A 22 25.25 -8.83 -21.44
N GLY A 23 24.62 -9.77 -22.16
CA GLY A 23 25.31 -10.86 -22.84
C GLY A 23 26.38 -10.33 -23.79
N ALA A 24 26.01 -9.39 -24.66
CA ALA A 24 26.96 -8.74 -25.56
C ALA A 24 28.09 -8.00 -24.81
N ALA A 25 27.77 -7.22 -23.77
CA ALA A 25 28.76 -6.45 -23.01
C ALA A 25 29.78 -7.35 -22.28
N VAL A 26 29.31 -8.46 -21.68
CA VAL A 26 30.19 -9.41 -20.98
C VAL A 26 31.15 -10.12 -21.94
N THR A 27 30.75 -10.34 -23.21
CA THR A 27 31.68 -10.89 -24.22
C THR A 27 32.82 -9.93 -24.56
N GLN A 28 32.55 -8.62 -24.61
CA GLN A 28 33.55 -7.61 -24.94
C GLN A 28 34.43 -7.23 -23.74
N TRP A 29 33.88 -7.26 -22.52
CA TRP A 29 34.59 -6.90 -21.29
C TRP A 29 34.46 -7.95 -20.18
N PRO A 30 35.15 -9.10 -20.30
CA PRO A 30 35.02 -10.20 -19.33
C PRO A 30 35.42 -9.83 -17.89
N GLN A 31 36.42 -8.95 -17.75
CA GLN A 31 37.00 -8.58 -16.45
C GLN A 31 36.02 -7.85 -15.53
N GLN A 32 35.00 -7.18 -16.07
CA GLN A 32 33.97 -6.47 -15.31
C GLN A 32 32.62 -7.19 -15.30
N GLY A 33 32.57 -8.46 -15.72
CA GLY A 33 31.32 -9.18 -15.91
C GLY A 33 30.46 -9.33 -14.64
N SER A 34 31.06 -9.29 -13.44
CA SER A 34 30.29 -9.33 -12.18
C SER A 34 29.55 -8.01 -11.92
N ILE A 35 30.22 -6.88 -12.15
CA ILE A 35 29.66 -5.54 -11.96
C ILE A 35 28.52 -5.30 -12.96
N MET A 36 28.71 -5.68 -14.23
CA MET A 36 27.70 -5.51 -15.28
C MET A 36 26.41 -6.28 -14.96
N ARG A 37 26.52 -7.50 -14.40
CA ARG A 37 25.36 -8.30 -13.97
C ARG A 37 24.56 -7.60 -12.87
N TRP A 38 25.24 -7.06 -11.86
CA TRP A 38 24.60 -6.28 -10.80
C TRP A 38 23.90 -5.04 -11.34
N PHE A 39 24.56 -4.28 -12.22
CA PHE A 39 23.94 -3.12 -12.87
C PHE A 39 22.68 -3.48 -13.66
N ALA A 40 22.74 -4.53 -14.48
CA ALA A 40 21.59 -4.99 -15.26
C ALA A 40 20.41 -5.42 -14.36
N LEU A 41 20.70 -6.15 -13.27
CA LEU A 41 19.70 -6.56 -12.30
C LEU A 41 19.04 -5.34 -11.62
N ILE A 42 19.84 -4.38 -11.17
CA ILE A 42 19.33 -3.15 -10.56
C ILE A 42 18.44 -2.39 -11.55
N LEU A 43 18.83 -2.32 -12.82
CA LEU A 43 18.05 -1.62 -13.84
C LEU A 43 16.66 -2.24 -14.05
N VAL A 44 16.58 -3.57 -14.08
CA VAL A 44 15.29 -4.29 -14.16
C VAL A 44 14.43 -4.02 -12.92
N ILE A 45 15.03 -4.06 -11.73
CA ILE A 45 14.34 -3.76 -10.48
C ILE A 45 13.81 -2.32 -10.49
N LEU A 46 14.61 -1.34 -10.91
CA LEU A 46 14.19 0.06 -10.99
C LEU A 46 13.05 0.25 -11.99
N ALA A 47 13.09 -0.43 -13.13
CA ALA A 47 11.99 -0.41 -14.10
C ALA A 47 10.69 -0.97 -13.50
N ALA A 48 10.78 -2.09 -12.76
CA ALA A 48 9.64 -2.67 -12.07
C ALA A 48 9.09 -1.73 -10.98
N ILE A 49 9.95 -1.14 -10.15
CA ILE A 49 9.56 -0.18 -9.10
C ILE A 49 8.89 1.04 -9.70
N ALA A 50 9.50 1.65 -10.72
CA ALA A 50 8.98 2.87 -11.33
C ALA A 50 7.59 2.63 -11.94
N TRP A 51 7.42 1.53 -12.67
CA TRP A 51 6.12 1.24 -13.30
C TRP A 51 5.07 0.86 -12.25
N ALA A 52 5.39 -0.04 -11.32
CA ALA A 52 4.46 -0.48 -10.29
C ALA A 52 4.07 0.64 -9.31
N GLY A 53 5.02 1.51 -8.96
CA GLY A 53 4.75 2.71 -8.17
C GLY A 53 3.82 3.69 -8.89
N LEU A 54 4.05 3.95 -10.17
CA LEU A 54 3.14 4.77 -10.99
C LEU A 54 1.74 4.16 -11.08
N ASP A 55 1.63 2.83 -11.18
CA ASP A 55 0.33 2.15 -11.14
C ASP A 55 -0.36 2.28 -9.78
N GLY A 56 0.38 2.14 -8.66
CA GLY A 56 -0.18 2.32 -7.31
C GLY A 56 -0.65 3.74 -7.04
N ILE A 57 0.06 4.75 -7.55
CA ILE A 57 -0.34 6.16 -7.49
C ILE A 57 -1.62 6.39 -8.31
N ARG A 58 -1.67 5.89 -9.55
CA ARG A 58 -2.83 6.03 -10.44
C ARG A 58 -4.07 5.37 -9.86
N ASP A 59 -3.92 4.18 -9.29
CA ASP A 59 -5.02 3.44 -8.66
C ASP A 59 -5.63 4.22 -7.50
N ARG A 60 -4.81 4.74 -6.58
CA ARG A 60 -5.32 5.54 -5.45
C ARG A 60 -5.95 6.87 -5.90
N ARG A 61 -5.57 7.40 -7.06
CA ARG A 61 -6.19 8.61 -7.62
C ARG A 61 -7.52 8.34 -8.32
N ALA A 62 -7.69 7.14 -8.89
CA ALA A 62 -8.91 6.72 -9.55
C ALA A 62 -9.97 6.20 -8.57
N TYR A 63 -9.54 5.55 -7.48
CA TYR A 63 -10.39 5.00 -6.43
C TYR A 63 -10.00 5.60 -5.07
N PRO A 64 -10.67 6.69 -4.64
CA PRO A 64 -10.38 7.36 -3.36
C PRO A 64 -10.75 6.48 -2.14
N ASP A 65 -11.81 5.69 -2.28
CA ASP A 65 -12.30 4.75 -1.28
C ASP A 65 -11.36 3.53 -1.20
N PRO A 66 -10.81 3.18 -0.01
CA PRO A 66 -9.93 2.03 0.16
C PRO A 66 -10.55 0.68 -0.22
N ASP A 67 -11.88 0.53 -0.14
CA ASP A 67 -12.57 -0.74 -0.40
C ASP A 67 -12.83 -0.99 -1.89
N ASP A 68 -12.80 0.07 -2.71
CA ASP A 68 -12.97 0.00 -4.17
C ASP A 68 -11.66 -0.22 -4.93
N GLY A 69 -10.53 -0.27 -4.22
CA GLY A 69 -9.20 -0.41 -4.82
C GLY A 69 -9.02 -1.72 -5.58
N ALA A 70 -8.46 -1.66 -6.79
CA ALA A 70 -8.18 -2.87 -7.56
C ALA A 70 -7.14 -3.75 -6.86
N ASP A 71 -7.25 -5.07 -6.98
CA ASP A 71 -6.22 -6.01 -6.51
C ASP A 71 -5.00 -5.97 -7.45
N LEU A 72 -4.20 -4.92 -7.26
CA LEU A 72 -2.94 -4.71 -7.96
C LEU A 72 -1.91 -5.78 -7.62
N THR A 73 -2.00 -6.42 -6.46
CA THR A 73 -1.06 -7.48 -6.05
C THR A 73 -1.25 -8.71 -6.93
N MET A 74 -2.48 -9.17 -7.10
CA MET A 74 -2.81 -10.25 -8.03
C MET A 74 -2.50 -9.87 -9.48
N MET A 75 -2.77 -8.62 -9.87
CA MET A 75 -2.43 -8.12 -11.21
C MET A 75 -0.93 -8.21 -11.49
N TRP A 76 -0.12 -7.74 -10.56
CA TRP A 76 1.34 -7.74 -10.69
C TRP A 76 1.94 -9.14 -10.56
N LEU A 77 1.31 -10.05 -9.81
CA LEU A 77 1.69 -11.45 -9.80
C LEU A 77 1.54 -12.08 -11.19
N LYS A 78 0.39 -11.87 -11.84
CA LYS A 78 0.15 -12.34 -13.22
C LYS A 78 1.12 -11.70 -14.21
N ALA A 79 1.37 -10.40 -14.08
CA ALA A 79 2.31 -9.68 -14.94
C ALA A 79 3.74 -10.21 -14.76
N ALA A 80 4.20 -10.42 -13.53
CA ALA A 80 5.51 -10.97 -13.22
C ALA A 80 5.66 -12.40 -13.75
N PHE A 81 4.63 -13.24 -13.59
CA PHE A 81 4.62 -14.60 -14.14
C PHE A 81 4.77 -14.60 -15.67
N VAL A 82 3.97 -13.80 -16.38
CA VAL A 82 4.10 -13.64 -17.84
C VAL A 82 5.49 -13.10 -18.20
N THR A 83 5.99 -12.13 -17.44
CA THR A 83 7.34 -11.58 -17.62
C THR A 83 8.39 -12.68 -17.55
N GLY A 84 8.39 -13.49 -16.51
CA GLY A 84 9.38 -14.56 -16.31
C GLY A 84 9.35 -15.61 -17.42
N VAL A 85 8.15 -16.10 -17.78
CA VAL A 85 8.02 -17.14 -18.81
C VAL A 85 8.37 -16.61 -20.20
N VAL A 86 7.81 -15.46 -20.58
CA VAL A 86 8.05 -14.86 -21.90
C VAL A 86 9.50 -14.40 -22.03
N ALA A 87 10.08 -13.80 -21.00
CA ALA A 87 11.48 -13.38 -21.04
C ALA A 87 12.45 -14.57 -21.10
N GLY A 88 12.18 -15.66 -20.37
CA GLY A 88 12.97 -16.89 -20.45
C GLY A 88 12.95 -17.49 -21.86
N ALA A 89 11.75 -17.63 -22.44
CA ALA A 89 11.59 -18.15 -23.80
C ALA A 89 12.26 -17.25 -24.87
N LEU A 90 12.08 -15.92 -24.77
CA LEU A 90 12.69 -14.96 -25.68
C LEU A 90 14.22 -14.91 -25.53
N SER A 91 14.75 -14.97 -24.31
CA SER A 91 16.20 -14.95 -24.09
C SER A 91 16.88 -16.17 -24.70
N TRP A 92 16.26 -17.35 -24.54
CA TRP A 92 16.70 -18.57 -25.23
C TRP A 92 16.63 -18.44 -26.75
N PHE A 93 15.54 -17.87 -27.28
CA PHE A 93 15.39 -17.65 -28.72
C PHE A 93 16.44 -16.68 -29.26
N VAL A 94 16.75 -15.61 -28.52
CA VAL A 94 17.77 -14.63 -28.89
C VAL A 94 19.16 -15.26 -28.92
N GLU A 95 19.50 -16.11 -27.94
CA GLU A 95 20.77 -16.86 -27.97
C GLU A 95 20.85 -17.77 -29.19
N LEU A 96 19.78 -18.51 -29.50
CA LEU A 96 19.73 -19.40 -30.66
C LEU A 96 19.95 -18.65 -31.99
N VAL A 97 19.42 -17.43 -32.12
CA VAL A 97 19.46 -16.66 -33.38
C VAL A 97 20.72 -15.80 -33.50
N LEU A 98 21.19 -15.21 -32.39
CA LEU A 98 22.32 -14.28 -32.40
C LEU A 98 23.68 -14.93 -32.08
N ASP A 99 23.69 -16.19 -31.60
CA ASP A 99 24.89 -16.91 -31.14
C ASP A 99 25.69 -16.12 -30.07
N ILE A 100 24.97 -15.31 -29.28
CA ILE A 100 25.50 -14.55 -28.15
C ILE A 100 25.15 -15.32 -26.87
N PRO A 101 26.08 -15.50 -25.91
CA PRO A 101 25.78 -16.11 -24.63
C PRO A 101 24.87 -15.20 -23.80
N VAL A 102 23.56 -15.45 -23.82
CA VAL A 102 22.52 -14.68 -23.10
C VAL A 102 21.96 -15.50 -21.92
N THR A 103 21.93 -16.82 -22.06
CA THR A 103 21.42 -17.82 -21.12
C THR A 103 22.56 -18.62 -20.50
N ASN A 104 22.29 -19.27 -19.36
CA ASN A 104 23.29 -20.10 -18.67
C ASN A 104 22.99 -21.61 -18.82
N GLY A 105 22.06 -21.99 -19.72
CA GLY A 105 21.60 -23.37 -19.87
C GLY A 105 20.52 -23.53 -20.95
N GLY A 106 19.95 -24.74 -21.06
CA GLY A 106 18.92 -25.02 -22.05
C GLY A 106 17.56 -24.39 -21.74
N LEU A 107 16.63 -24.48 -22.70
CA LEU A 107 15.26 -23.93 -22.61
C LEU A 107 14.55 -24.29 -21.29
N PHE A 108 14.65 -25.54 -20.83
CA PHE A 108 14.04 -25.99 -19.58
C PHE A 108 14.57 -25.26 -18.35
N PHE A 109 15.86 -24.94 -18.31
CA PHE A 109 16.45 -24.19 -17.20
C PHE A 109 15.94 -22.74 -17.20
N GLU A 110 15.88 -22.11 -18.37
CA GLU A 110 15.39 -20.74 -18.50
C GLU A 110 13.89 -20.63 -18.15
N LEU A 111 13.06 -21.61 -18.53
CA LEU A 111 11.63 -21.61 -18.23
C LEU A 111 11.28 -21.94 -16.78
N THR A 112 12.20 -22.50 -16.01
CA THR A 112 11.94 -22.94 -14.63
C THR A 112 12.69 -22.05 -13.65
N SER A 113 14.01 -22.25 -13.53
CA SER A 113 14.85 -21.54 -12.57
C SER A 113 14.99 -20.06 -12.90
N ALA A 114 15.34 -19.73 -14.15
CA ALA A 114 15.53 -18.33 -14.52
C ALA A 114 14.20 -17.56 -14.57
N ALA A 115 13.13 -18.19 -15.07
CA ALA A 115 11.79 -17.63 -15.02
C ALA A 115 11.35 -17.36 -13.58
N ALA A 116 11.45 -18.35 -12.67
CA ALA A 116 11.06 -18.18 -11.27
C ALA A 116 11.84 -17.06 -10.58
N PHE A 117 13.15 -16.97 -10.84
CA PHE A 117 13.98 -15.88 -10.34
C PHE A 117 13.50 -14.52 -10.87
N THR A 118 13.20 -14.44 -12.17
CA THR A 118 12.68 -13.22 -12.80
C THR A 118 11.33 -12.81 -12.23
N VAL A 119 10.44 -13.78 -11.98
CA VAL A 119 9.15 -13.53 -11.31
C VAL A 119 9.38 -12.90 -9.95
N LEU A 120 10.27 -13.45 -9.12
CA LEU A 120 10.55 -12.90 -7.78
C LEU A 120 11.15 -11.49 -7.84
N VAL A 121 12.14 -11.30 -8.71
CA VAL A 121 12.83 -10.01 -8.88
C VAL A 121 11.90 -8.93 -9.40
N VAL A 122 10.85 -9.27 -10.14
CA VAL A 122 9.85 -8.28 -10.60
C VAL A 122 8.76 -8.10 -9.56
N PHE A 123 8.19 -9.19 -9.06
CA PHE A 123 6.99 -9.17 -8.21
C PHE A 123 7.24 -8.52 -6.85
N VAL A 124 8.32 -8.88 -6.17
CA VAL A 124 8.61 -8.39 -4.81
C VAL A 124 8.78 -6.86 -4.79
N PRO A 125 9.72 -6.27 -5.56
CA PRO A 125 9.88 -4.82 -5.54
C PRO A 125 8.68 -4.08 -6.15
N ALA A 126 7.96 -4.67 -7.10
CA ALA A 126 6.72 -4.09 -7.61
C ALA A 126 5.65 -3.97 -6.53
N THR A 127 5.45 -5.03 -5.74
CA THR A 127 4.47 -5.04 -4.65
C THR A 127 4.81 -3.99 -3.60
N ILE A 128 6.09 -3.85 -3.24
CA ILE A 128 6.58 -2.80 -2.33
C ILE A 128 6.35 -1.41 -2.93
N ALA A 129 6.62 -1.22 -4.23
CA ALA A 129 6.44 0.06 -4.89
C ALA A 129 4.96 0.49 -4.97
N ILE A 130 4.03 -0.46 -5.18
CA ILE A 130 2.59 -0.20 -5.20
C ILE A 130 2.12 0.27 -3.83
N THR A 131 2.51 -0.42 -2.75
CA THR A 131 2.11 -0.04 -1.39
C THR A 131 2.65 1.34 -1.04
N LEU A 132 3.92 1.62 -1.35
CA LEU A 132 4.51 2.95 -1.19
C LEU A 132 3.77 3.99 -2.02
N GLY A 133 3.47 3.72 -3.29
CA GLY A 133 2.74 4.63 -4.18
C GLY A 133 1.36 5.02 -3.62
N ARG A 134 0.60 4.05 -3.09
CA ARG A 134 -0.68 4.30 -2.42
C ARG A 134 -0.52 5.15 -1.17
N LEU A 135 0.54 4.91 -0.38
CA LEU A 135 0.84 5.67 0.84
C LEU A 135 1.25 7.13 0.55
N PHE A 136 2.02 7.38 -0.51
CA PHE A 136 2.40 8.75 -0.89
C PHE A 136 1.17 9.60 -1.21
N VAL A 137 0.23 9.09 -2.00
CA VAL A 137 -1.02 9.81 -2.35
C VAL A 137 -1.91 10.02 -1.13
N ALA A 138 -2.07 9.01 -0.27
CA ALA A 138 -2.86 9.15 0.95
C ALA A 138 -2.34 10.28 1.86
N ARG A 139 -1.01 10.38 2.00
CA ARG A 139 -0.37 11.44 2.80
C ARG A 139 -0.53 12.83 2.19
N GLU A 140 -0.55 12.96 0.87
CA GLU A 140 -0.82 14.22 0.18
C GLU A 140 -2.24 14.70 0.46
N THR A 141 -3.25 13.83 0.34
CA THR A 141 -4.65 14.15 0.62
C THR A 141 -4.84 14.62 2.08
N SER A 142 -4.20 13.95 3.05
CA SER A 142 -4.26 14.37 4.46
C SER A 142 -3.58 15.72 4.73
N LYS A 143 -2.63 16.14 3.88
CA LYS A 143 -1.94 17.44 4.02
C LYS A 143 -2.69 18.59 3.35
N SER A 144 -3.46 18.29 2.30
CA SER A 144 -4.28 19.27 1.57
C SER A 144 -5.69 19.46 2.13
N GLY A 145 -6.14 18.61 3.07
CA GLY A 145 -7.37 18.83 3.83
C GLY A 145 -7.20 20.04 4.76
N VAL A 146 -7.97 21.09 4.50
CA VAL A 146 -8.11 22.24 5.41
C VAL A 146 -8.69 21.70 6.73
N PRO A 147 -8.02 21.88 7.89
CA PRO A 147 -8.61 21.52 9.17
C PRO A 147 -9.61 22.62 9.54
N GLY A 148 -10.91 22.33 9.48
CA GLY A 148 -11.91 23.35 9.79
C GLY A 148 -13.32 22.84 9.98
N GLU A 149 -14.01 22.47 8.90
CA GLU A 149 -15.48 22.32 8.91
C GLU A 149 -15.92 20.97 8.31
N ASP A 150 -15.18 20.47 7.32
CA ASP A 150 -15.53 19.29 6.53
C ASP A 150 -15.39 17.96 7.29
N PHE A 151 -14.54 17.93 8.33
CA PHE A 151 -14.30 16.74 9.15
C PHE A 151 -15.45 16.46 10.11
N GLU A 152 -16.13 17.50 10.60
CA GLU A 152 -17.27 17.37 11.51
C GLU A 152 -18.49 16.86 10.74
N ASP A 153 -18.73 17.39 9.54
CA ASP A 153 -19.80 16.92 8.65
C ASP A 153 -19.54 15.50 8.12
N ALA A 154 -18.31 15.19 7.68
CA ALA A 154 -17.97 13.85 7.19
C ALA A 154 -17.95 12.80 8.32
N ALA A 155 -17.54 13.19 9.54
CA ALA A 155 -17.64 12.32 10.70
C ALA A 155 -19.11 12.12 11.11
N ALA A 156 -19.94 13.16 11.05
CA ALA A 156 -21.38 13.08 11.34
C ALA A 156 -22.11 12.19 10.33
N GLU A 157 -21.81 12.30 9.03
CA GLU A 157 -22.37 11.43 7.99
C GLU A 157 -21.89 9.98 8.14
N SER A 158 -20.61 9.77 8.42
CA SER A 158 -20.05 8.43 8.70
C SER A 158 -20.66 7.81 9.96
N TYR A 159 -20.99 8.61 10.98
CA TYR A 159 -21.64 8.13 12.19
C TYR A 159 -23.12 7.83 11.94
N ALA A 160 -23.83 8.70 11.22
CA ALA A 160 -25.24 8.54 10.85
C ALA A 160 -25.49 7.33 9.93
N GLY A 161 -24.52 6.97 9.08
CA GLY A 161 -24.58 5.77 8.25
C GLY A 161 -24.19 4.46 8.96
N SER A 162 -23.65 4.54 10.18
CA SER A 162 -23.18 3.36 10.92
C SER A 162 -24.34 2.63 11.63
N GLU A 163 -24.26 1.29 11.73
CA GLU A 163 -25.22 0.48 12.50
C GLU A 163 -25.34 0.90 13.97
N TRP A 164 -24.32 1.57 14.50
CA TRP A 164 -24.29 2.12 15.87
C TRP A 164 -25.18 3.35 16.05
N SER A 165 -25.60 4.03 14.97
CA SER A 165 -26.49 5.20 15.04
C SER A 165 -27.91 4.86 15.49
N TYR A 166 -28.39 3.66 15.17
CA TYR A 166 -29.75 3.23 15.46
C TYR A 166 -29.94 2.86 16.95
N GLU A 167 -28.84 2.53 17.66
CA GLU A 167 -28.87 2.10 19.05
C GLU A 167 -28.74 3.27 20.05
N HIS A 168 -28.20 4.40 19.60
CA HIS A 168 -28.04 5.64 20.40
C HIS A 168 -28.57 6.87 19.65
N GLY A 169 -29.82 6.81 19.20
CA GLY A 169 -30.50 7.93 18.55
C GLY A 169 -30.54 9.19 19.45
N SER A 170 -29.89 10.26 19.01
CA SER A 170 -29.86 11.56 19.69
C SER A 170 -31.23 12.24 19.66
N GLN A 171 -31.82 12.41 20.85
CA GLN A 171 -32.91 13.36 21.09
C GLN A 171 -32.31 14.77 21.17
N SER A 172 -32.22 15.48 20.04
CA SER A 172 -31.80 16.88 19.98
C SER A 172 -32.85 17.75 19.29
N GLY A 173 -33.96 17.98 20.00
CA GLY A 173 -34.84 19.12 19.77
C GLY A 173 -34.76 20.04 20.99
N TYR A 174 -33.79 20.96 21.02
CA TYR A 174 -33.74 22.00 22.03
C TYR A 174 -34.53 23.20 21.51
N ASP A 175 -35.81 23.25 21.86
CA ASP A 175 -36.62 24.47 21.77
C ASP A 175 -37.59 24.49 22.96
N SER A 176 -37.35 25.38 23.92
CA SER A 176 -38.41 26.20 24.54
C SER A 176 -37.88 26.97 25.76
N ASP A 177 -38.05 28.27 25.63
CA ASP A 177 -38.18 29.32 26.63
C ASP A 177 -39.04 28.95 27.86
N THR A 178 -38.66 29.47 29.03
CA THR A 178 -39.44 29.63 30.30
C THR A 178 -40.13 28.43 30.97
N GLY A 179 -39.90 28.28 32.29
CA GLY A 179 -40.90 27.71 33.21
C GLY A 179 -40.35 26.86 34.34
N ALA A 180 -40.70 27.21 35.58
CA ALA A 180 -40.30 26.55 36.82
C ALA A 180 -41.00 25.19 37.06
N GLN A 181 -40.38 24.41 37.97
CA GLN A 181 -40.99 23.38 38.85
C GLN A 181 -41.47 22.07 38.21
N GLU A 182 -40.79 20.96 38.51
CA GLU A 182 -41.19 19.98 39.53
C GLU A 182 -40.22 18.80 39.58
N ALA A 183 -40.01 18.28 40.79
CA ALA A 183 -39.23 17.08 41.06
C ALA A 183 -40.18 15.88 41.14
N SER A 184 -39.86 14.77 40.47
CA SER A 184 -40.00 13.40 41.00
C SER A 184 -39.69 12.34 39.94
N ASP A 185 -39.05 11.27 40.43
CA ASP A 185 -39.06 9.90 39.91
C ASP A 185 -38.04 9.48 38.84
N ALA A 186 -36.86 9.15 39.36
CA ALA A 186 -36.25 7.81 39.32
C ALA A 186 -36.16 7.07 37.97
N ASP A 187 -34.93 6.99 37.44
CA ASP A 187 -34.36 5.69 37.08
C ASP A 187 -32.83 5.72 37.27
N ASN A 188 -32.35 4.91 38.22
CA ASN A 188 -30.93 4.71 38.52
C ASN A 188 -30.38 3.67 37.55
N THR A 189 -29.47 4.07 36.66
CA THR A 189 -28.50 3.15 36.08
C THR A 189 -27.09 3.64 36.39
N ASP A 190 -26.33 2.77 37.06
CA ASP A 190 -25.02 3.00 37.68
C ASP A 190 -23.96 3.50 36.69
N THR A 191 -23.75 4.81 36.65
CA THR A 191 -22.43 5.37 36.35
C THR A 191 -21.94 6.11 37.57
N GLU A 192 -21.08 5.48 38.37
CA GLU A 192 -20.39 6.16 39.45
C GLU A 192 -19.53 7.28 38.86
N VAL A 193 -20.01 8.51 39.00
CA VAL A 193 -19.29 9.73 38.65
C VAL A 193 -18.22 9.94 39.71
N PHE A 194 -16.98 9.54 39.41
CA PHE A 194 -15.85 9.88 40.26
C PHE A 194 -15.69 11.40 40.32
N PRO A 195 -15.68 12.02 41.51
CA PRO A 195 -15.42 13.45 41.62
C PRO A 195 -14.00 13.74 41.13
N ALA A 196 -13.84 14.82 40.37
CA ALA A 196 -12.54 15.25 39.86
C ALA A 196 -11.57 15.46 41.03
N VAL A 197 -10.36 14.88 40.92
CA VAL A 197 -9.27 15.09 41.87
C VAL A 197 -8.86 16.57 41.80
N ASP A 198 -9.16 17.30 42.88
CA ASP A 198 -8.74 18.68 43.06
C ASP A 198 -7.20 18.73 43.22
N LYS A 199 -6.52 19.37 42.26
CA LYS A 199 -5.06 19.44 42.21
C LYS A 199 -4.46 20.42 43.22
N ASP A 200 -5.28 21.25 43.86
CA ASP A 200 -4.81 22.30 44.76
C ASP A 200 -4.99 21.96 46.26
N ARG A 201 -5.46 20.74 46.58
CA ARG A 201 -5.61 20.31 47.97
C ARG A 201 -4.25 19.99 48.58
N ARG A 202 -3.68 20.96 49.29
CA ARG A 202 -2.54 20.76 50.19
C ARG A 202 -2.89 19.70 51.24
N PRO A 203 -2.00 18.75 51.56
CA PRO A 203 -2.21 17.83 52.66
C PRO A 203 -2.04 18.62 53.96
N ASP A 204 -3.14 19.02 54.57
CA ASP A 204 -3.11 19.44 55.98
C ASP A 204 -2.78 18.20 56.80
N GLY A 205 -1.58 18.23 57.36
CA GLY A 205 -1.07 17.20 58.24
C GLY A 205 -1.76 17.23 59.60
N ALA A 206 -1.65 16.06 60.24
CA ALA A 206 -1.53 15.87 61.68
C ALA A 206 -2.59 16.51 62.58
N ASP A 207 -3.40 15.68 63.24
CA ASP A 207 -3.43 15.69 64.70
C ASP A 207 -4.16 14.47 65.32
N ARG A 208 -3.41 13.81 66.21
CA ARG A 208 -3.82 13.26 67.53
C ARG A 208 -5.02 12.30 67.64
N ALA A 209 -4.82 11.06 68.08
CA ALA A 209 -4.57 10.63 69.47
C ALA A 209 -5.86 10.43 70.29
N GLU A 210 -5.99 9.22 70.83
CA GLU A 210 -6.71 8.83 72.06
C GLU A 210 -8.25 8.89 72.07
N GLN A 211 -8.88 7.72 71.91
CA GLN A 211 -9.55 6.99 73.01
C GLN A 211 -10.02 5.60 72.55
#